data_AF-A0A1Y1M6J2-F1
#
_entry.id   AF-A0A1Y1M6J2-F1
#
_cell.length_a   1.000
_cell.length_b   1.000
_cell.length_c   1.000
_cell.angle_alpha   90.00
_cell.angle_beta   90.00
_cell.angle_gamma   90.00
#
_symmetry.space_group_name_H-M   'P 1'
#
loop_
_entity.id
_entity.type
_entity.pdbx_description
1 polymer ?
#
loop_
_entity_poly.entity_id
_entity_poly.type
_entity_poly.pdbx_seq_one_letter_code
_entity_poly.pdbx_strand_id
1 'polypeptide(L)'
;SRGNNWTYEQGGNNIMSSALHWGPDPANDAWWKTNNKRQALHTTYSSGFNTYGLEWSQKYLFTYVNSRLLQVLYTNFDKPLWNRGGFPDANSNGTRLKNTWSETGRANTPFDQEFYLIINLAVGGTNGWFEDGKSGKPWLD
;
A
#
# COMPACT_ATOMS: atom_id res chain seq x y z
N SER A 1 -7.46 6.07 -2.67
CA SER A 1 -8.64 6.97 -2.75
C SER A 1 -9.84 6.25 -2.16
N ARG A 2 -10.82 6.97 -1.61
CA ARG A 2 -12.14 6.38 -1.27
C ARG A 2 -13.20 6.63 -2.34
N GLY A 3 -12.85 7.27 -3.46
CA GLY A 3 -13.76 7.52 -4.58
C GLY A 3 -14.79 8.64 -4.36
N ASN A 4 -15.11 8.94 -3.10
CA ASN A 4 -16.04 10.01 -2.71
C ASN A 4 -15.52 11.40 -3.10
N ASN A 5 -16.40 12.42 -3.06
CA ASN A 5 -16.01 13.80 -3.34
C ASN A 5 -14.80 14.25 -2.50
N TRP A 6 -14.00 15.18 -2.99
CA TRP A 6 -12.82 15.71 -2.30
C TRP A 6 -13.11 16.27 -0.90
N THR A 7 -14.36 16.62 -0.60
CA THR A 7 -14.83 17.04 0.73
C THR A 7 -14.97 15.87 1.72
N TYR A 8 -14.82 14.62 1.29
CA TYR A 8 -14.87 13.45 2.18
C TYR A 8 -13.65 13.44 3.12
N GLU A 9 -13.90 13.57 4.42
CA GLU A 9 -12.88 13.89 5.44
C GLU A 9 -11.70 12.91 5.47
N GLN A 10 -11.96 11.61 5.27
CA GLN A 10 -10.89 10.62 5.32
C GLN A 10 -10.06 10.56 4.03
N GLY A 11 -10.47 11.25 2.97
CA GLY A 11 -9.76 11.39 1.69
C GLY A 11 -10.60 10.98 0.48
N GLY A 12 -10.97 11.95 -0.35
CA GLY A 12 -11.81 11.79 -1.53
C GLY A 12 -11.07 11.48 -2.84
N ASN A 13 -11.72 11.83 -3.94
CA ASN A 13 -11.28 11.66 -5.34
C ASN A 13 -10.08 12.53 -5.72
N ASN A 14 -9.69 13.47 -4.87
CA ASN A 14 -8.43 14.21 -4.95
C ASN A 14 -7.23 13.45 -4.34
N ILE A 15 -7.43 12.29 -3.71
CA ILE A 15 -6.35 11.51 -3.08
C ILE A 15 -6.10 10.22 -3.84
N MET A 16 -4.86 10.01 -4.28
CA MET A 16 -4.34 8.72 -4.72
C MET A 16 -3.48 8.13 -3.62
N SER A 17 -3.53 6.81 -3.43
CA SER A 17 -2.70 6.11 -2.45
C SER A 17 -1.91 5.03 -3.13
N SER A 18 -0.65 4.87 -2.72
CA SER A 18 0.20 3.76 -3.11
C SER A 18 0.66 3.07 -1.84
N ALA A 19 0.54 1.75 -1.80
CA ALA A 19 0.98 0.93 -0.68
C ALA A 19 1.64 -0.34 -1.22
N LEU A 20 2.74 -0.71 -0.60
CA LEU A 20 3.37 -2.01 -0.81
C LEU A 20 2.98 -2.90 0.38
N HIS A 21 2.22 -3.96 0.14
CA HIS A 21 1.80 -4.91 1.17
C HIS A 21 2.81 -6.05 1.27
N TRP A 22 3.27 -6.35 2.49
CA TRP A 22 4.25 -7.40 2.76
C TRP A 22 4.26 -7.74 4.24
N GLY A 23 4.41 -9.02 4.55
CA GLY A 23 4.42 -9.53 5.92
C GLY A 23 4.43 -11.05 5.91
N PRO A 24 4.68 -11.69 7.06
CA PRO A 24 4.61 -13.14 7.17
C PRO A 24 3.18 -13.68 7.04
N ASP A 25 2.18 -12.87 7.40
CA ASP A 25 0.76 -13.22 7.35
C ASP A 25 -0.11 -11.94 7.34
N PRO A 26 -1.44 -12.06 7.15
CA PRO A 26 -2.34 -10.91 7.14
C PRO A 26 -2.39 -10.09 8.44
N ALA A 27 -2.15 -10.70 9.60
CA ALA A 27 -2.14 -9.98 10.89
C ALA A 27 -0.88 -9.14 11.07
N ASN A 28 0.19 -9.48 10.36
CA ASN A 28 1.49 -8.82 10.38
C ASN A 28 1.79 -8.13 9.04
N ASP A 29 0.77 -7.60 8.36
CA ASP A 29 0.99 -6.81 7.15
C ASP A 29 1.65 -5.46 7.49
N ALA A 30 2.87 -5.27 7.00
CA ALA A 30 3.68 -4.08 7.21
C ALA A 30 3.43 -2.98 6.17
N TRP A 31 2.32 -3.03 5.43
CA TRP A 31 1.94 -2.00 4.44
C TRP A 31 2.04 -0.58 4.97
N TRP A 32 1.71 -0.36 6.24
CA TRP A 32 1.74 0.95 6.88
C TRP A 32 3.16 1.56 6.94
N LYS A 33 4.21 0.75 6.83
CA LYS A 33 5.61 1.21 6.72
C LYS A 33 5.99 1.64 5.31
N THR A 34 5.20 1.26 4.31
CA THR A 34 5.47 1.46 2.88
C THR A 34 4.20 1.92 2.17
N ASN A 35 3.52 2.90 2.76
CA ASN A 35 2.37 3.55 2.17
C ASN A 35 2.59 5.04 2.05
N ASN A 36 1.99 5.65 1.04
CA ASN A 36 1.88 7.09 0.95
C ASN A 36 0.61 7.50 0.23
N LYS A 37 0.17 8.73 0.50
CA LYS A 37 -0.96 9.38 -0.18
C LYS A 37 -0.45 10.61 -0.92
N ARG A 38 -0.95 10.81 -2.13
CA ARG A 38 -0.69 12.00 -2.93
C ARG A 38 -2.01 12.71 -3.19
N GLN A 39 -2.06 13.98 -2.82
CA GLN A 39 -3.18 14.85 -3.12
C GLN A 39 -2.97 15.54 -4.48
N ALA A 40 -4.02 15.57 -5.28
CA ALA A 40 -4.11 16.42 -6.46
C ALA A 40 -4.34 17.87 -6.01
N LEU A 41 -3.47 18.79 -6.45
CA LEU A 41 -3.59 20.21 -6.15
C LEU A 41 -4.51 20.87 -7.18
N HIS A 42 -5.47 21.66 -6.69
CA HIS A 42 -6.44 22.41 -7.51
C HIS A 42 -7.23 21.57 -8.54
N THR A 43 -7.32 20.25 -8.33
CA THR A 43 -8.08 19.34 -9.19
C THR A 43 -8.42 18.04 -8.43
N THR A 44 -9.03 17.08 -9.13
CA THR A 44 -9.28 15.72 -8.65
C THR A 44 -8.71 14.72 -9.65
N TYR A 45 -8.40 13.49 -9.22
CA TYR A 45 -7.96 12.45 -10.15
C TYR A 45 -9.09 11.98 -11.09
N SER A 46 -10.34 12.36 -10.81
CA SER A 46 -11.50 12.15 -11.69
C SER A 46 -11.72 13.24 -12.73
N SER A 47 -10.93 14.33 -12.75
CA SER A 47 -11.14 15.43 -13.71
C SER A 47 -10.70 15.07 -15.14
N GLY A 48 -10.00 13.96 -15.32
CA GLY A 48 -9.46 13.51 -16.60
C GLY A 48 -8.57 12.28 -16.44
N PHE A 49 -7.97 11.84 -17.55
CA PHE A 49 -7.04 10.71 -17.54
C PHE A 49 -5.74 11.07 -16.82
N ASN A 50 -5.21 10.12 -16.07
CA ASN A 50 -3.93 10.21 -15.38
C ASN A 50 -3.08 8.98 -15.73
N THR A 51 -1.77 9.16 -15.77
CA THR A 51 -0.82 8.04 -15.96
C THR A 51 -0.31 7.60 -14.61
N TYR A 52 -0.53 6.34 -14.24
CA TYR A 52 0.04 5.75 -13.03
C TYR A 52 1.20 4.86 -13.40
N GLY A 53 2.37 5.12 -12.83
CA GLY A 53 3.58 4.39 -13.16
C GLY A 53 4.14 3.63 -11.98
N LEU A 54 4.64 2.43 -12.25
CA LEU A 54 5.43 1.59 -11.36
C LEU A 54 6.80 1.39 -11.99
N GLU A 55 7.85 1.67 -11.23
CA GLU A 55 9.21 1.25 -11.55
C GLU A 55 9.69 0.33 -10.44
N TRP A 56 10.14 -0.86 -10.81
CA TRP A 56 10.53 -1.89 -9.87
C TRP A 56 11.82 -2.53 -10.35
N SER A 57 12.76 -2.64 -9.42
CA SER A 57 14.07 -3.23 -9.63
C SER A 57 14.49 -4.04 -8.41
N GLN A 58 15.64 -4.72 -8.49
CA GLN A 58 16.25 -5.40 -7.35
C GLN A 58 16.65 -4.45 -6.20
N LYS A 59 16.72 -3.13 -6.45
CA LYS A 59 17.19 -2.13 -5.48
C LYS A 59 16.06 -1.31 -4.85
N TYR A 60 14.95 -1.16 -5.55
CA TYR A 60 13.82 -0.36 -5.07
C TYR A 60 12.53 -0.62 -5.85
N LEU A 61 11.44 -0.18 -5.25
CA LEU A 61 10.13 0.00 -5.87
C LEU A 61 9.70 1.46 -5.75
N PHE A 62 9.25 2.03 -6.86
CA PHE A 62 8.90 3.43 -7.00
C PHE A 62 7.58 3.55 -7.75
N THR A 63 6.66 4.41 -7.27
CA THR A 63 5.42 4.72 -7.98
C THR A 63 5.26 6.22 -8.16
N TYR A 64 4.67 6.62 -9.28
CA TYR A 64 4.43 8.03 -9.61
C TYR A 64 3.10 8.23 -10.31
N VAL A 65 2.68 9.50 -10.40
CA VAL A 65 1.47 9.91 -11.15
C VAL A 65 1.80 11.02 -12.15
N ASN A 66 1.41 10.85 -13.41
CA ASN A 66 1.63 11.73 -14.57
C ASN A 66 3.09 11.92 -15.00
N SER A 67 4.01 12.14 -14.05
CA SER A 67 5.45 12.29 -14.31
C SER A 67 6.26 11.68 -13.17
N ARG A 68 7.46 11.18 -13.47
CA ARG A 68 8.41 10.68 -12.45
C ARG A 68 8.75 11.73 -11.38
N LEU A 69 8.61 13.02 -11.70
CA LEU A 69 8.79 14.11 -10.72
C LEU A 69 7.70 14.13 -9.64
N LEU A 70 6.52 13.61 -9.95
CA LEU A 70 5.41 13.46 -9.02
C LEU A 70 5.43 12.06 -8.38
N GLN A 71 6.53 11.79 -7.69
CA GLN A 71 6.69 10.58 -6.88
C GLN A 71 5.55 10.47 -5.86
N VAL A 72 5.04 9.25 -5.71
CA VAL A 72 4.08 8.89 -4.68
C VAL A 72 4.77 8.03 -3.62
N LEU A 73 5.28 6.86 -3.97
CA LEU A 73 5.92 5.93 -3.04
C LEU A 73 7.33 5.62 -3.53
N TYR A 74 8.28 5.54 -2.60
CA TYR A 74 9.60 5.01 -2.84
C TYR A 74 9.97 4.07 -1.69
N THR A 75 10.28 2.83 -2.03
CA THR A 75 10.69 1.78 -1.11
C THR A 75 12.01 1.21 -1.61
N ASN A 76 13.13 1.54 -0.98
CA ASN A 76 14.40 0.90 -1.30
C ASN A 76 14.47 -0.51 -0.70
N PHE A 77 15.41 -1.33 -1.16
CA PHE A 77 15.72 -2.66 -0.65
C PHE A 77 17.14 -2.70 -0.07
N ASP A 78 17.51 -1.69 0.73
CA ASP A 78 18.81 -1.57 1.41
C ASP A 78 19.02 -2.59 2.54
N LYS A 79 17.92 -3.08 3.10
CA LYS A 79 17.86 -4.11 4.13
C LYS A 79 16.72 -5.08 3.83
N PRO A 80 16.82 -6.35 4.26
CA PRO A 80 15.75 -7.33 4.09
C PRO A 80 14.42 -6.81 4.64
N LEU A 81 13.34 -7.05 3.90
CA LEU A 81 11.99 -6.62 4.30
C LEU A 81 11.63 -7.18 5.67
N TRP A 82 11.98 -8.44 5.99
CA TRP A 82 11.75 -9.02 7.32
C TRP A 82 12.30 -8.14 8.45
N ASN A 83 13.54 -7.67 8.31
CA ASN A 83 14.19 -6.79 9.29
C ASN A 83 13.54 -5.41 9.33
N ARG A 84 13.09 -4.88 8.18
CA ARG A 84 12.29 -3.64 8.15
C ARG A 84 10.94 -3.81 8.86
N GLY A 85 10.38 -5.02 8.80
CA GLY A 85 9.08 -5.38 9.36
C GLY A 85 9.10 -5.35 10.86
N GLY A 86 10.20 -5.79 11.47
CA GLY A 86 10.29 -5.87 12.94
C GLY A 86 9.16 -6.71 13.50
N PHE A 87 8.85 -7.82 12.83
CA PHE A 87 7.75 -8.72 13.18
C PHE A 87 8.00 -9.37 14.54
N PRO A 88 6.95 -9.65 15.32
CA PRO A 88 7.09 -10.34 16.61
C PRO A 88 7.60 -11.77 16.41
N ASP A 89 8.10 -12.39 17.48
CA ASP A 89 8.54 -13.79 17.41
C ASP A 89 7.38 -14.77 17.24
N ALA A 90 6.18 -14.39 17.67
CA ALA A 90 4.98 -15.22 17.58
C ALA A 90 3.71 -14.36 17.44
N ASN A 91 2.69 -14.95 16.84
CA ASN A 91 1.35 -14.38 16.76
C ASN A 91 0.62 -14.44 18.10
N SER A 92 -0.51 -13.74 18.21
CA SER A 92 -1.37 -13.72 19.40
C SER A 92 -1.88 -15.11 19.83
N ASN A 93 -1.89 -16.08 18.91
CA ASN A 93 -2.26 -17.47 19.17
C ASN A 93 -1.05 -18.36 19.56
N GLY A 94 0.14 -17.78 19.74
CA GLY A 94 1.37 -18.49 20.10
C GLY A 94 2.11 -19.17 18.95
N THR A 95 1.61 -19.08 17.71
CA THR A 95 2.31 -19.63 16.54
C THR A 95 3.56 -18.83 16.26
N ARG A 96 4.73 -19.49 16.25
CA ARG A 96 6.02 -18.85 15.99
C ARG A 96 6.09 -18.35 14.55
N LEU A 97 6.47 -17.10 14.37
CA LEU A 97 6.79 -16.52 13.07
C LEU A 97 8.22 -16.91 12.70
N LYS A 98 8.37 -17.58 11.55
CA LYS A 98 9.67 -17.94 11.00
C LYS A 98 9.97 -17.05 9.79
N ASN A 99 11.16 -16.47 9.76
CA ASN A 99 11.66 -15.78 8.58
C ASN A 99 11.93 -16.79 7.46
N THR A 100 11.01 -16.91 6.50
CA THR A 100 11.20 -17.74 5.30
C THR A 100 12.00 -17.02 4.22
N TRP A 101 12.03 -15.68 4.24
CA TRP A 101 12.71 -14.87 3.24
C TRP A 101 14.24 -14.89 3.38
N SER A 102 14.76 -15.17 4.58
CA SER A 102 16.20 -15.29 4.82
C SER A 102 16.86 -16.39 3.99
N GLU A 103 16.10 -17.39 3.55
CA GLU A 103 16.60 -18.51 2.74
C GLU A 103 17.09 -18.06 1.36
N THR A 104 16.60 -16.92 0.85
CA THR A 104 17.01 -16.35 -0.45
C THR A 104 18.32 -15.57 -0.40
N GLY A 105 18.70 -15.04 0.78
CA GLY A 105 19.80 -14.09 0.94
C GLY A 105 19.61 -12.74 0.24
N ARG A 106 18.43 -12.44 -0.32
CA ARG A 106 18.16 -11.19 -1.05
C ARG A 106 17.37 -10.21 -0.21
N ALA A 107 17.74 -8.93 -0.29
CA ALA A 107 17.09 -7.88 0.49
C ALA A 107 15.70 -7.52 -0.04
N ASN A 108 15.42 -7.74 -1.33
CA ASN A 108 14.15 -7.40 -1.96
C ASN A 108 13.08 -8.50 -1.84
N THR A 109 13.38 -9.67 -1.27
CA THR A 109 12.40 -10.75 -1.05
C THR A 109 11.24 -10.25 -0.17
N PRO A 110 9.96 -10.46 -0.56
CA PRO A 110 9.47 -11.35 -1.62
C PRO A 110 9.24 -10.72 -3.01
N PHE A 111 9.73 -9.50 -3.24
CA PHE A 111 9.65 -8.77 -4.52
C PHE A 111 10.83 -9.08 -5.45
N ASP A 112 11.25 -10.35 -5.47
CA ASP A 112 12.33 -10.90 -6.29
C ASP A 112 11.85 -12.03 -7.23
N GLN A 113 10.54 -12.14 -7.41
CA GLN A 113 9.85 -13.10 -8.29
C GLN A 113 8.84 -12.39 -9.17
N GLU A 114 8.27 -13.06 -10.17
CA GLU A 114 7.24 -12.49 -11.05
C GLU A 114 5.90 -12.27 -10.32
N PHE A 115 5.17 -11.21 -10.70
CA PHE A 115 3.85 -10.88 -10.17
C PHE A 115 2.84 -10.75 -11.29
N TYR A 116 1.58 -11.06 -10.99
CA TYR A 116 0.45 -10.75 -11.86
C TYR A 116 0.06 -9.28 -11.73
N LEU A 117 -0.28 -8.64 -12.85
CA LEU A 117 -0.93 -7.33 -12.86
C LEU A 117 -2.45 -7.54 -12.82
N ILE A 118 -3.08 -7.01 -11.77
CA ILE A 118 -4.53 -7.00 -11.62
C ILE A 118 -5.02 -5.55 -11.69
N ILE A 119 -6.05 -5.32 -12.51
CA ILE A 119 -6.77 -4.06 -12.59
C ILE A 119 -8.23 -4.35 -12.27
N ASN A 120 -8.74 -3.76 -11.20
CA ASN A 120 -10.12 -3.97 -10.77
C ASN A 120 -10.76 -2.67 -10.24
N LEU A 121 -12.07 -2.72 -10.06
CA LEU A 121 -12.83 -1.73 -9.31
C LEU A 121 -13.37 -2.43 -8.06
N ALA A 122 -13.08 -1.87 -6.89
CA ALA A 122 -13.56 -2.37 -5.60
C ALA A 122 -14.45 -1.32 -4.91
N VAL A 123 -15.48 -1.78 -4.20
CA VAL A 123 -16.44 -0.93 -3.48
C VAL A 123 -16.55 -1.41 -2.05
N GLY A 124 -16.44 -0.49 -1.08
CA GLY A 124 -16.49 -0.79 0.34
C GLY A 124 -15.21 -1.39 0.92
N GLY A 125 -15.32 -1.93 2.13
CA GLY A 125 -14.25 -2.54 2.91
C GLY A 125 -14.71 -2.76 4.35
N THR A 126 -14.15 -3.77 5.01
CA THR A 126 -14.47 -4.19 6.41
C THR A 126 -13.21 -4.17 7.30
N ASN A 127 -12.16 -3.48 6.86
CA ASN A 127 -10.84 -3.46 7.48
C ASN A 127 -10.53 -2.13 8.18
N GLY A 128 -11.56 -1.36 8.56
CA GLY A 128 -11.42 -0.03 9.13
C GLY A 128 -11.04 1.05 8.11
N TRP A 129 -10.93 0.72 6.81
CA TRP A 129 -10.59 1.71 5.79
C TRP A 129 -11.66 2.80 5.68
N PHE A 130 -12.93 2.45 5.87
CA PHE A 130 -14.04 3.39 6.03
C PHE A 130 -14.45 3.39 7.51
N GLU A 131 -14.22 4.49 8.22
CA GLU A 131 -14.47 4.51 9.67
C GLU A 131 -15.99 4.50 9.96
N ASP A 132 -16.39 3.70 10.95
CA ASP A 132 -17.77 3.63 11.39
C ASP A 132 -18.28 4.96 11.95
N GLY A 133 -19.53 5.30 11.62
CA GLY A 133 -20.17 6.54 12.05
C GLY A 133 -19.60 7.81 11.40
N LYS A 134 -18.67 7.70 10.44
CA LYS A 134 -18.10 8.85 9.73
C LYS A 134 -18.74 9.07 8.37
N SER A 135 -18.83 10.34 7.99
CA SER A 135 -19.18 10.79 6.63
C SER A 135 -20.41 10.10 6.01
N GLY A 136 -21.42 9.80 6.85
CA GLY A 136 -22.67 9.18 6.43
C GLY A 136 -22.57 7.73 5.95
N LYS A 137 -21.51 6.98 6.34
CA LYS A 137 -21.36 5.54 6.03
C LYS A 137 -22.61 4.77 6.50
N PRO A 138 -23.38 4.10 5.62
CA PRO A 138 -24.63 3.43 5.97
C PRO A 138 -24.49 1.98 6.45
N TRP A 139 -23.26 1.45 6.58
CA TRP A 139 -22.96 0.12 7.10
C TRP A 139 -21.86 0.18 8.18
N LEU A 140 -21.73 -0.88 8.97
CA LEU A 140 -20.64 -1.09 9.93
C LEU A 140 -19.69 -2.17 9.40
N ASP A 141 -18.46 -2.16 9.88
CA ASP A 141 -17.46 -3.19 9.55
C ASP A 141 -17.72 -4.54 10.24
#